data_AF-A0A2E0PA07-F1
#
_entry.id   AF-A0A2E0PA07-F1
#
_cell.length_a   1.000
_cell.length_b   1.000
_cell.length_c   1.000
_cell.angle_alpha   90.00
_cell.angle_beta   90.00
_cell.angle_gamma   90.00
#
_symmetry.space_group_name_H-M   'P 1'
#
loop_
_entity.id
_entity.type
_entity.pdbx_description
1 polymer ?
#
loop_
_entity_poly.entity_id
_entity_poly.type
_entity_poly.pdbx_seq_one_letter_code
_entity_poly.pdbx_strand_id
1 'polypeptide(L)'
;MKHTIIIIIALMLAAKDDAKPSDIFWNDLKIHSFHLKISETEWNAMKALDPHKPQPTTDKLKKNNSKQRKLHRGRFPWAEGSLTINGKQLNNIGVRYKGNASFNLMRGSLKRNMKIKLDWTDKDQNYNSVETLNLNAGGLDPSKLRDAFGYWLFRQAGVPAPRTTFAEMTLTIPGRYDKELLGIYTIVEQVNKSFIKNQFGSKKGLLMKPEGIASVEYHGDDWRFYAPLYRPDDQPSISQSRRVIEFAHLVNISDETQFRDSINSYLDIDGFLTFIAVNGLIVNLDTLLAMPQNYYLHLRRDTNKFVFFPWDLDISFAGWPLGGKPENQMQLSLAHPHSSDEHKLIDRLLSIESVKLKYDNIIDQLIVGLFSKKHLLKKFKELEKTILNARNRDKAAIQSRSERGYPSPFGYQPPNIREFIEKRTSSIKRQIHGNETGYIFKHRRPGGRLGHLAQDKFGRGRLAMHMLTQSDLNEDKWISKKELIGMLGRWFDSMDREKSGKLSKETFIKALPDAFFPNGRKPLGRIPELYVAEGLFSLADPNEVGIVTKESLTSSFDRLWENSAFSNSGKLNEHSLMIGLRSLIKE
;
A
#
# COMPACT_ATOMS: atom_id res chain seq x y z
N MET A 1 12.95 29.32 23.78
CA MET A 1 12.64 29.90 22.45
C MET A 1 13.86 30.39 21.67
N LYS A 2 14.75 31.24 22.20
CA LYS A 2 15.92 31.72 21.43
C LYS A 2 16.93 30.62 21.05
N HIS A 3 17.15 29.61 21.89
CA HIS A 3 18.11 28.54 21.60
C HIS A 3 17.64 27.54 20.53
N THR A 4 16.34 27.25 20.45
CA THR A 4 15.78 26.34 19.42
C THR A 4 15.79 26.98 18.03
N ILE A 5 15.57 28.30 17.95
CA ILE A 5 15.63 29.06 16.70
C ILE A 5 17.07 29.18 16.19
N ILE A 6 18.05 29.34 17.09
CA ILE A 6 19.48 29.36 16.74
C ILE A 6 19.96 28.00 16.20
N ILE A 7 19.44 26.88 16.72
CA ILE A 7 19.79 25.54 16.20
C ILE A 7 19.20 25.29 14.81
N ILE A 8 17.97 25.75 14.54
CA ILE A 8 17.34 25.63 13.21
C ILE A 8 18.05 26.53 12.18
N ILE A 9 18.44 27.74 12.57
CA ILE A 9 19.21 28.66 11.71
C ILE A 9 20.64 28.14 11.50
N ALA A 10 21.28 27.55 12.51
CA ALA A 10 22.60 26.93 12.37
C ALA A 10 22.57 25.67 11.50
N LEU A 11 21.51 24.86 11.55
CA LEU A 11 21.28 23.73 10.64
C LEU A 11 21.01 24.19 9.20
N MET A 12 20.37 25.35 9.00
CA MET A 12 20.20 25.95 7.67
C MET A 12 21.49 26.60 7.12
N LEU A 13 22.36 27.13 7.99
CA LEU A 13 23.62 27.78 7.60
C LEU A 13 24.78 26.78 7.42
N ALA A 14 24.72 25.60 8.05
CA ALA A 14 25.74 24.55 7.91
C ALA A 14 25.60 23.70 6.62
N ALA A 15 24.60 23.96 5.77
CA ALA A 15 24.37 23.23 4.52
C ALA A 15 24.80 24.01 3.26
N LYS A 16 25.90 24.78 3.35
CA LYS A 16 26.68 25.19 2.17
C LYS A 16 27.80 24.16 1.91
N ASP A 17 27.43 22.90 1.89
CA ASP A 17 28.22 21.85 1.25
C ASP A 17 27.82 21.79 -0.22
N ASP A 18 28.78 21.56 -1.12
CA ASP A 18 28.53 21.39 -2.56
C ASP A 18 27.31 20.49 -2.80
N ALA A 19 26.27 21.06 -3.41
CA ALA A 19 25.00 20.37 -3.61
C ALA A 19 25.25 19.00 -4.26
N LYS A 20 24.77 17.92 -3.64
CA LYS A 20 25.01 16.56 -4.16
C LYS A 20 24.50 16.51 -5.59
N PRO A 21 25.18 15.85 -6.54
CA PRO A 21 24.74 15.77 -7.94
C PRO A 21 23.26 15.37 -8.11
N SER A 22 22.73 14.53 -7.21
CA SER A 22 21.31 14.16 -7.21
C SER A 22 20.36 15.33 -6.95
N ASP A 23 20.75 16.34 -6.18
CA ASP A 23 19.93 17.52 -5.87
C ASP A 23 19.75 18.42 -7.10
N ILE A 24 20.70 18.35 -8.05
CA ILE A 24 20.59 19.03 -9.35
C ILE A 24 19.46 18.41 -10.20
N PHE A 25 19.31 17.07 -10.13
CA PHE A 25 18.25 16.35 -10.84
C PHE A 25 16.90 16.48 -10.15
N TRP A 26 16.86 16.36 -8.82
CA TRP A 26 15.64 16.44 -8.03
C TRP A 26 15.22 17.88 -7.73
N ASN A 27 14.89 18.62 -8.80
CA ASN A 27 14.44 20.00 -8.73
C ASN A 27 13.03 20.14 -9.31
N ASP A 28 12.06 20.46 -8.45
CA ASP A 28 10.65 20.61 -8.82
C ASP A 28 10.34 21.90 -9.61
N LEU A 29 11.35 22.70 -9.93
CA LEU A 29 11.28 23.86 -10.82
C LEU A 29 12.01 23.65 -12.15
N LYS A 30 12.39 22.41 -12.46
CA LYS A 30 13.00 22.03 -13.75
C LYS A 30 12.15 21.00 -14.50
N ILE A 31 12.26 21.05 -15.82
CA ILE A 31 11.76 20.00 -16.72
C ILE A 31 12.97 19.44 -17.46
N HIS A 32 13.13 18.13 -17.41
CA HIS A 32 14.15 17.43 -18.17
C HIS A 32 13.62 16.97 -19.52
N SER A 33 14.48 16.98 -20.54
CA SER A 33 14.16 16.37 -21.84
C SER A 33 14.50 14.89 -21.80
N PHE A 34 13.48 14.04 -21.90
CA PHE A 34 13.63 12.59 -21.96
C PHE A 34 13.28 12.08 -23.35
N HIS A 35 14.11 11.19 -23.88
CA HIS A 35 13.84 10.49 -25.14
C HIS A 35 14.01 8.99 -24.94
N LEU A 36 12.90 8.25 -24.97
CA LEU A 36 12.88 6.80 -24.87
C LEU A 36 12.91 6.19 -26.27
N LYS A 37 13.90 5.33 -26.53
CA LYS A 37 13.95 4.50 -27.75
C LYS A 37 13.81 3.04 -27.36
N ILE A 38 12.87 2.36 -27.98
CA ILE A 38 12.56 0.95 -27.70
C ILE A 38 12.15 0.25 -28.99
N SER A 39 12.57 -1.00 -29.20
CA SER A 39 12.19 -1.75 -30.39
C SER A 39 10.70 -2.12 -30.32
N GLU A 40 10.09 -2.40 -31.48
CA GLU A 40 8.70 -2.83 -31.52
C GLU A 40 8.47 -4.16 -30.75
N THR A 41 9.42 -5.09 -30.84
CA THR A 41 9.40 -6.35 -30.09
C THR A 41 9.37 -6.11 -28.58
N GLU A 42 10.26 -5.24 -28.09
CA GLU A 42 10.36 -4.90 -26.67
C GLU A 42 9.11 -4.13 -26.19
N TRP A 43 8.61 -3.19 -26.99
CA TRP A 43 7.37 -2.46 -26.67
C TRP A 43 6.16 -3.38 -26.57
N ASN A 44 6.00 -4.30 -27.53
CA ASN A 44 4.93 -5.28 -27.51
C ASN A 44 5.05 -6.24 -26.34
N ALA A 45 6.26 -6.60 -25.93
CA ALA A 45 6.51 -7.46 -24.78
C ALA A 45 6.14 -6.80 -23.43
N MET A 46 6.11 -5.46 -23.32
CA MET A 46 5.67 -4.77 -22.10
C MET A 46 4.17 -4.88 -21.82
N LYS A 47 3.36 -5.43 -22.73
CA LYS A 47 1.91 -5.57 -22.53
C LYS A 47 1.64 -6.32 -21.22
N ALA A 48 0.82 -5.70 -20.36
CA ALA A 48 0.48 -6.30 -19.08
C ALA A 48 -0.29 -7.61 -19.30
N LEU A 49 0.08 -8.63 -18.52
CA LEU A 49 -0.61 -9.91 -18.50
C LEU A 49 -1.94 -9.78 -17.74
N ASP A 50 -2.89 -10.61 -18.11
CA ASP A 50 -4.15 -10.74 -17.35
C ASP A 50 -3.90 -11.71 -16.19
N PRO A 51 -3.98 -11.25 -14.93
CA PRO A 51 -3.72 -12.11 -13.77
C PRO A 51 -4.79 -13.21 -13.59
N HIS A 52 -5.93 -13.11 -14.26
CA HIS A 52 -7.02 -14.10 -14.20
C HIS A 52 -6.95 -15.15 -15.30
N LYS A 53 -6.00 -15.02 -16.24
CA LYS A 53 -5.78 -16.01 -17.29
C LYS A 53 -4.54 -16.85 -16.97
N PRO A 54 -4.49 -18.12 -17.43
CA PRO A 54 -3.26 -18.89 -17.42
C PRO A 54 -2.14 -18.04 -18.02
N GLN A 55 -0.96 -18.04 -17.39
CA GLN A 55 0.17 -17.31 -17.95
C GLN A 55 0.37 -17.78 -19.39
N PRO A 56 0.58 -16.86 -20.35
CA PRO A 56 0.86 -17.25 -21.72
C PRO A 56 2.06 -18.20 -21.75
N THR A 57 2.07 -19.12 -22.72
CA THR A 57 3.16 -20.09 -22.90
C THR A 57 4.52 -19.39 -22.81
N THR A 58 5.51 -20.09 -22.24
CA THR A 58 6.85 -19.56 -21.95
C THR A 58 7.47 -18.83 -23.16
N ASP A 59 7.14 -19.27 -24.38
CA ASP A 59 7.57 -18.67 -25.64
C ASP A 59 7.17 -17.20 -25.83
N LYS A 60 5.98 -16.77 -25.39
CA LYS A 60 5.56 -15.36 -25.49
C LYS A 60 6.29 -14.43 -24.53
N LEU A 61 6.96 -15.00 -23.52
CA LEU A 61 7.77 -14.28 -22.54
C LEU A 61 9.27 -14.46 -22.76
N LYS A 62 9.69 -15.14 -23.83
CA LYS A 62 11.11 -15.23 -24.20
C LYS A 62 11.60 -13.92 -24.82
N LYS A 63 12.83 -13.57 -24.48
CA LYS A 63 13.62 -12.59 -25.24
C LYS A 63 14.14 -13.26 -26.51
N ASN A 64 14.67 -12.45 -27.43
CA ASN A 64 15.30 -12.96 -28.67
C ASN A 64 16.48 -13.91 -28.40
N ASN A 65 17.09 -13.86 -27.22
CA ASN A 65 18.15 -14.78 -26.77
C ASN A 65 17.62 -15.98 -25.96
N SER A 66 16.34 -16.32 -26.10
CA SER A 66 15.66 -17.45 -25.44
C SER A 66 15.54 -17.38 -23.91
N LYS A 67 16.08 -16.35 -23.25
CA LYS A 67 15.90 -16.13 -21.79
C LYS A 67 14.49 -15.63 -21.48
N GLN A 68 13.91 -16.10 -20.38
CA GLN A 68 12.62 -15.59 -19.91
C GLN A 68 12.70 -14.13 -19.43
N ARG A 69 11.65 -13.37 -19.72
CA ARG A 69 11.48 -12.00 -19.24
C ARG A 69 11.15 -11.99 -17.76
N LYS A 70 11.80 -11.11 -17.01
CA LYS A 70 11.46 -10.84 -15.62
C LYS A 70 10.07 -10.21 -15.55
N LEU A 71 9.21 -10.73 -14.68
CA LEU A 71 7.87 -10.19 -14.40
C LEU A 71 7.88 -9.42 -13.08
N HIS A 72 7.15 -8.31 -13.03
CA HIS A 72 6.78 -7.65 -11.78
C HIS A 72 5.34 -8.03 -11.40
N ARG A 73 5.15 -8.54 -10.18
CA ARG A 73 3.87 -9.03 -9.64
C ARG A 73 3.16 -10.05 -10.56
N GLY A 74 3.93 -10.85 -11.30
CA GLY A 74 3.38 -11.78 -12.30
C GLY A 74 2.60 -11.13 -13.44
N ARG A 75 2.63 -9.79 -13.55
CA ARG A 75 1.72 -9.02 -14.41
C ARG A 75 2.43 -8.12 -15.41
N PHE A 76 3.52 -7.47 -15.01
CA PHE A 76 4.17 -6.45 -15.82
C PHE A 76 5.57 -6.93 -16.25
N PRO A 77 5.74 -7.37 -17.51
CA PRO A 77 7.05 -7.72 -18.04
C PRO A 77 7.97 -6.50 -18.10
N TRP A 78 9.26 -6.75 -17.85
CA TRP A 78 10.32 -5.79 -18.17
C TRP A 78 10.75 -5.96 -19.63
N ALA A 79 10.93 -4.82 -20.29
CA ALA A 79 11.52 -4.70 -21.60
C ALA A 79 12.81 -3.88 -21.55
N GLU A 80 13.57 -3.92 -22.64
CA GLU A 80 14.85 -3.23 -22.78
C GLU A 80 14.81 -2.13 -23.83
N GLY A 81 15.54 -1.05 -23.58
CA GLY A 81 15.65 0.09 -24.51
C GLY A 81 16.82 1.00 -24.15
N SER A 82 16.79 2.21 -24.68
CA SER A 82 17.68 3.30 -24.28
C SER A 82 16.88 4.55 -23.90
N LEU A 83 17.44 5.33 -22.98
CA LEU A 83 16.88 6.62 -22.56
C LEU A 83 17.95 7.68 -22.68
N THR A 84 17.65 8.77 -23.37
CA THR A 84 18.48 9.97 -23.37
C THR A 84 17.88 11.00 -22.42
N ILE A 85 18.65 11.44 -21.43
CA ILE A 85 18.27 12.47 -20.47
C ILE A 85 19.12 13.71 -20.69
N ASN A 86 18.51 14.83 -21.11
CA ASN A 86 19.18 16.10 -21.39
C ASN A 86 20.43 15.92 -22.29
N GLY A 87 20.32 15.10 -23.34
CA GLY A 87 21.42 14.79 -24.27
C GLY A 87 22.34 13.64 -23.84
N LYS A 88 22.33 13.20 -22.57
CA LYS A 88 23.13 12.05 -22.11
C LYS A 88 22.39 10.74 -22.37
N GLN A 89 22.94 9.89 -23.23
CA GLN A 89 22.36 8.59 -23.57
C GLN A 89 22.71 7.52 -22.53
N LEU A 90 21.72 6.71 -22.17
CA LEU A 90 21.81 5.56 -21.27
C LEU A 90 21.25 4.34 -22.00
N ASN A 91 22.07 3.31 -22.18
CA ASN A 91 21.72 2.14 -22.99
C ASN A 91 21.30 0.96 -22.10
N ASN A 92 20.64 -0.03 -22.70
CA ASN A 92 20.29 -1.29 -22.04
C ASN A 92 19.52 -1.10 -20.72
N ILE A 93 18.64 -0.10 -20.68
CA ILE A 93 17.78 0.21 -19.54
C ILE A 93 16.59 -0.74 -19.49
N GLY A 94 16.04 -0.95 -18.30
CA GLY A 94 14.82 -1.73 -18.09
C GLY A 94 13.60 -0.82 -18.03
N VAL A 95 12.56 -1.10 -18.81
CA VAL A 95 11.32 -0.34 -18.85
C VAL A 95 10.14 -1.26 -18.59
N ARG A 96 9.17 -0.80 -17.81
CA ARG A 96 7.87 -1.47 -17.67
C ARG A 96 6.78 -0.49 -17.32
N TYR A 97 5.53 -0.88 -17.55
CA TYR A 97 4.39 -0.19 -16.96
C TYR A 97 4.35 -0.37 -15.43
N LYS A 98 3.69 0.56 -14.74
CA LYS A 98 3.43 0.51 -13.30
C LYS A 98 2.02 0.97 -12.93
N GLY A 99 1.66 0.72 -11.67
CA GLY A 99 0.36 1.04 -11.10
C GLY A 99 -0.61 -0.13 -11.19
N ASN A 100 -1.76 0.02 -10.55
CA ASN A 100 -2.84 -0.96 -10.61
C ASN A 100 -4.10 -0.30 -11.20
N ALA A 101 -4.85 0.45 -10.39
CA ALA A 101 -6.02 1.20 -10.84
C ALA A 101 -5.66 2.20 -11.94
N SER A 102 -4.61 2.99 -11.75
CA SER A 102 -4.15 3.97 -12.75
C SER A 102 -3.82 3.30 -14.09
N PHE A 103 -3.14 2.15 -14.10
CA PHE A 103 -2.80 1.46 -15.35
C PHE A 103 -4.04 1.04 -16.13
N ASN A 104 -5.06 0.53 -15.42
CA ASN A 104 -6.32 0.12 -16.04
C ASN A 104 -7.12 1.31 -16.56
N LEU A 105 -7.17 2.42 -15.81
CA LEU A 105 -7.87 3.64 -16.20
C LEU A 105 -7.23 4.32 -17.42
N MET A 106 -5.93 4.12 -17.62
CA MET A 106 -5.18 4.64 -18.75
C MET A 106 -5.16 3.68 -19.96
N ARG A 107 -6.02 2.67 -19.99
CA ARG A 107 -6.10 1.72 -21.12
C ARG A 107 -6.55 2.47 -22.38
N GLY A 108 -5.78 2.30 -23.45
CA GLY A 108 -6.00 2.98 -24.74
C GLY A 108 -5.10 4.19 -24.96
N SER A 109 -4.49 4.75 -23.91
CA SER A 109 -3.49 5.81 -24.05
C SER A 109 -2.10 5.26 -24.37
N LEU A 110 -1.36 5.99 -25.22
CA LEU A 110 0.07 5.76 -25.46
C LEU A 110 0.88 6.17 -24.24
N LYS A 111 0.53 7.32 -23.65
CA LYS A 111 1.12 7.82 -22.41
C LYS A 111 0.57 7.04 -21.20
N ARG A 112 1.44 6.29 -20.52
CA ARG A 112 1.12 5.54 -19.29
C ARG A 112 2.16 5.69 -18.21
N ASN A 113 1.79 5.39 -16.96
CA ASN A 113 2.72 5.29 -15.85
C ASN A 113 3.79 4.23 -16.14
N MET A 114 5.06 4.60 -16.01
CA MET A 114 6.21 3.72 -16.26
C MET A 114 7.16 3.69 -15.08
N LYS A 115 7.89 2.60 -14.94
CA LYS A 115 9.12 2.54 -14.15
C LYS A 115 10.28 2.24 -15.09
N ILE A 116 11.34 3.04 -14.97
CA ILE A 116 12.59 2.84 -15.70
C ILE A 116 13.70 2.53 -14.69
N LYS A 117 14.46 1.47 -14.97
CA LYS A 117 15.71 1.13 -14.29
C LYS A 117 16.88 1.40 -15.21
N LEU A 118 17.71 2.36 -14.84
CA LEU A 118 18.92 2.73 -15.56
C LEU A 118 20.01 1.67 -15.37
N ASP A 119 20.05 1.05 -14.20
CA ASP A 119 21.00 0.02 -13.77
C ASP A 119 20.59 -1.41 -14.19
N TRP A 120 19.80 -1.54 -15.26
CA TRP A 120 19.14 -2.82 -15.58
C TRP A 120 20.15 -3.89 -15.98
N THR A 121 20.94 -3.63 -17.03
CA THR A 121 22.01 -4.51 -17.49
C THR A 121 23.36 -4.11 -16.92
N ASP A 122 23.74 -2.84 -17.04
CA ASP A 122 24.94 -2.28 -16.42
C ASP A 122 24.61 -1.83 -14.98
N LYS A 123 25.30 -2.38 -13.97
CA LYS A 123 25.01 -2.09 -12.55
C LYS A 123 25.57 -0.76 -12.06
N ASP A 124 26.51 -0.16 -12.79
CA ASP A 124 27.11 1.12 -12.42
C ASP A 124 26.42 2.29 -13.14
N GLN A 125 25.60 2.01 -14.17
CA GLN A 125 24.89 3.02 -14.93
C GLN A 125 23.86 3.79 -14.10
N ASN A 126 24.04 5.10 -14.00
CA ASN A 126 23.15 6.01 -13.31
C ASN A 126 23.12 7.41 -13.99
N TYR A 127 22.14 8.22 -13.61
CA TYR A 127 22.10 9.64 -13.95
C TYR A 127 22.11 10.47 -12.67
N ASN A 128 23.21 11.18 -12.39
CA ASN A 128 23.37 11.97 -11.16
C ASN A 128 23.03 11.17 -9.89
N SER A 129 23.56 9.94 -9.80
CA SER A 129 23.31 8.98 -8.71
C SER A 129 21.87 8.45 -8.62
N VAL A 130 21.05 8.66 -9.67
CA VAL A 130 19.72 8.08 -9.79
C VAL A 130 19.78 6.84 -10.67
N GLU A 131 19.28 5.71 -10.15
CA GLU A 131 19.26 4.40 -10.84
C GLU A 131 17.85 4.00 -11.27
N THR A 132 16.81 4.48 -10.57
CA THR A 132 15.42 4.12 -10.83
C THR A 132 14.54 5.36 -10.89
N LEU A 133 13.72 5.44 -11.93
CA LEU A 133 12.80 6.53 -12.19
C LEU A 133 11.36 6.01 -12.13
N ASN A 134 10.51 6.63 -11.30
CA ASN A 134 9.06 6.40 -11.33
C ASN A 134 8.40 7.53 -12.12
N LEU A 135 7.86 7.21 -13.29
CA LEU A 135 7.22 8.17 -14.17
C LEU A 135 5.70 8.12 -13.97
N ASN A 136 5.14 9.19 -13.42
CA ASN A 136 3.71 9.39 -13.22
C ASN A 136 3.17 10.28 -14.32
N ALA A 137 2.24 9.76 -15.12
CA ALA A 137 1.58 10.49 -16.21
C ALA A 137 0.47 11.43 -15.71
N GLY A 138 0.11 11.34 -14.41
CA GLY A 138 -0.91 12.17 -13.76
C GLY A 138 -2.29 11.98 -14.38
N GLY A 139 -2.71 10.75 -14.67
CA GLY A 139 -3.94 10.49 -15.43
C GLY A 139 -5.19 11.11 -14.78
N LEU A 140 -5.35 10.91 -13.48
CA LEU A 140 -6.45 11.45 -12.68
C LEU A 140 -6.16 12.84 -12.08
N ASP A 141 -5.02 13.43 -12.41
CA ASP A 141 -4.62 14.74 -11.93
C ASP A 141 -4.62 15.76 -13.09
N PRO A 142 -5.69 16.56 -13.25
CA PRO A 142 -5.74 17.60 -14.27
C PRO A 142 -4.61 18.63 -14.17
N SER A 143 -4.04 18.82 -12.98
CA SER A 143 -2.96 19.79 -12.75
C SER A 143 -1.59 19.25 -13.15
N LYS A 144 -1.40 17.92 -13.08
CA LYS A 144 -0.11 17.20 -13.14
C LYS A 144 0.86 17.53 -12.00
N LEU A 145 0.37 18.16 -10.92
CA LEU A 145 1.19 18.72 -9.85
C LEU A 145 0.89 18.16 -8.46
N ARG A 146 -0.15 17.32 -8.28
CA ARG A 146 -0.56 16.82 -6.96
C ARG A 146 0.55 16.07 -6.23
N ASP A 147 1.24 15.15 -6.92
CA ASP A 147 2.40 14.45 -6.38
C ASP A 147 3.49 15.45 -5.93
N ALA A 148 3.93 16.33 -6.83
CA ALA A 148 5.03 17.26 -6.55
C ALA A 148 4.70 18.20 -5.38
N PHE A 149 3.47 18.72 -5.36
CA PHE A 149 3.01 19.62 -4.31
C PHE A 149 2.83 18.90 -2.97
N GLY A 150 2.20 17.72 -2.97
CA GLY A 150 2.01 16.90 -1.78
C GLY A 150 3.34 16.46 -1.16
N TYR A 151 4.26 15.89 -1.95
CA TYR A 151 5.56 15.48 -1.43
C TYR A 151 6.38 16.67 -0.93
N TRP A 152 6.30 17.84 -1.58
CA TRP A 152 6.94 19.05 -1.07
C TRP A 152 6.39 19.43 0.31
N LEU A 153 5.07 19.41 0.53
CA LEU A 153 4.46 19.68 1.83
C LEU A 153 4.96 18.73 2.92
N PHE A 154 5.01 17.41 2.66
CA PHE A 154 5.55 16.46 3.63
C PHE A 154 7.00 16.74 3.99
N ARG A 155 7.86 17.01 2.99
CA ARG A 155 9.28 17.33 3.25
C ARG A 155 9.43 18.62 4.06
N GLN A 156 8.63 19.66 3.75
CA GLN A 156 8.67 20.92 4.51
C GLN A 156 8.13 20.76 5.94
N ALA A 157 7.23 19.80 6.18
CA ALA A 157 6.76 19.44 7.51
C ALA A 157 7.75 18.55 8.29
N GLY A 158 8.88 18.16 7.70
CA GLY A 158 9.88 17.30 8.35
C GLY A 158 9.58 15.80 8.29
N VAL A 159 8.56 15.39 7.52
CA VAL A 159 8.28 13.97 7.27
C VAL A 159 9.17 13.50 6.11
N PRO A 160 9.92 12.39 6.24
CA PRO A 160 10.65 11.81 5.12
C PRO A 160 9.72 11.62 3.94
N ALA A 161 10.06 12.09 2.75
CA ALA A 161 9.19 11.94 1.58
C ALA A 161 10.00 11.98 0.30
N PRO A 162 9.60 11.23 -0.74
CA PRO A 162 10.22 11.27 -2.06
C PRO A 162 10.43 12.70 -2.59
N ARG A 163 11.58 12.96 -3.19
CA ARG A 163 11.76 14.15 -4.04
C ARG A 163 11.05 13.97 -5.38
N THR A 164 10.80 15.08 -6.07
CA THR A 164 10.15 15.08 -7.38
C THR A 164 10.85 16.02 -8.36
N THR A 165 10.76 15.70 -9.65
CA THR A 165 11.13 16.59 -10.77
C THR A 165 10.16 16.31 -11.94
N PHE A 166 10.29 17.02 -13.06
CA PHE A 166 9.47 16.80 -14.24
C PHE A 166 10.30 16.36 -15.44
N ALA A 167 9.68 15.60 -16.34
CA ALA A 167 10.28 15.31 -17.65
C ALA A 167 9.25 15.45 -18.76
N GLU A 168 9.62 16.11 -19.85
CA GLU A 168 8.89 16.04 -21.11
C GLU A 168 9.47 14.87 -21.91
N MET A 169 8.61 13.88 -22.20
CA MET A 169 9.03 12.59 -22.76
C MET A 169 8.67 12.50 -24.24
N THR A 170 9.63 12.08 -25.06
CA THR A 170 9.41 11.65 -26.44
C THR A 170 9.72 10.16 -26.61
N LEU A 171 9.10 9.52 -27.59
CA LEU A 171 9.18 8.08 -27.85
C LEU A 171 9.55 7.80 -29.30
N THR A 172 10.60 7.00 -29.51
CA THR A 172 10.87 6.37 -30.81
C THR A 172 10.66 4.85 -30.70
N ILE A 173 9.82 4.34 -31.60
CA ILE A 173 9.70 2.92 -31.91
C ILE A 173 9.98 2.80 -33.41
N PRO A 174 11.14 2.26 -33.83
CA PRO A 174 11.48 2.15 -35.26
C PRO A 174 10.35 1.53 -36.08
N GLY A 175 9.99 2.17 -37.19
CA GLY A 175 8.89 1.76 -38.06
C GLY A 175 7.48 2.15 -37.60
N ARG A 176 7.33 2.77 -36.41
CA ARG A 176 6.01 3.09 -35.84
C ARG A 176 5.88 4.51 -35.30
N TYR A 177 6.84 4.99 -34.52
CA TYR A 177 6.86 6.34 -33.96
C TYR A 177 8.28 6.89 -34.06
N ASP A 178 8.44 8.14 -34.51
CA ASP A 178 9.71 8.85 -34.44
C ASP A 178 9.56 10.12 -33.61
N LYS A 179 10.25 10.16 -32.46
CA LYS A 179 10.21 11.24 -31.47
C LYS A 179 8.79 11.70 -31.10
N GLU A 180 7.84 10.78 -31.07
CA GLU A 180 6.44 11.06 -30.71
C GLU A 180 6.38 11.65 -29.30
N LEU A 181 5.76 12.82 -29.14
CA LEU A 181 5.65 13.49 -27.85
C LEU A 181 4.63 12.79 -26.96
N LEU A 182 5.11 12.03 -25.96
CA LEU A 182 4.22 11.47 -24.94
C LEU A 182 3.67 12.53 -23.98
N GLY A 183 4.42 13.61 -23.77
CA GLY A 183 4.06 14.73 -22.90
C GLY A 183 4.75 14.70 -21.54
N ILE A 184 4.27 15.52 -20.60
CA ILE A 184 4.93 15.73 -19.30
C ILE A 184 4.65 14.62 -18.29
N TYR A 185 5.68 14.16 -17.61
CA TYR A 185 5.63 13.23 -16.50
C TYR A 185 6.14 13.88 -15.22
N THR A 186 5.48 13.58 -14.10
CA THR A 186 6.06 13.80 -12.77
C THR A 186 6.96 12.62 -12.46
N ILE A 187 8.23 12.89 -12.19
CA ILE A 187 9.21 11.89 -11.78
C ILE A 187 9.24 11.87 -10.26
N VAL A 188 8.99 10.72 -9.66
CA VAL A 188 9.00 10.52 -8.21
C VAL A 188 10.20 9.67 -7.81
N GLU A 189 10.96 10.14 -6.82
CA GLU A 189 12.10 9.43 -6.27
C GLU A 189 11.72 8.01 -5.82
N GLN A 190 12.57 7.04 -6.16
CA GLN A 190 12.37 5.68 -5.70
C GLN A 190 12.74 5.58 -4.22
N VAL A 191 11.77 5.22 -3.38
CA VAL A 191 12.05 4.76 -2.02
C VAL A 191 12.77 3.42 -2.09
N ASN A 192 14.05 3.42 -1.72
CA ASN A 192 14.94 2.26 -1.66
C ASN A 192 16.04 2.55 -0.62
N LYS A 193 17.06 1.68 -0.53
CA LYS A 193 18.20 1.88 0.39
C LYS A 193 18.93 3.21 0.21
N SER A 194 19.02 3.75 -1.00
CA SER A 194 19.64 5.07 -1.24
C SER A 194 18.79 6.21 -0.67
N PHE A 195 17.46 6.15 -0.83
CA PHE A 195 16.54 7.06 -0.14
C PHE A 195 16.69 6.97 1.38
N ILE A 196 16.69 5.76 1.96
CA ILE A 196 16.84 5.55 3.41
C ILE A 196 18.18 6.11 3.92
N LYS A 197 19.29 5.89 3.19
CA LYS A 197 20.58 6.50 3.53
C LYS A 197 20.53 8.02 3.52
N ASN A 198 19.86 8.62 2.54
CA ASN A 198 19.76 10.07 2.44
C ASN A 198 18.93 10.68 3.57
N GLN A 199 17.85 10.01 3.99
CA GLN A 199 16.96 10.50 5.05
C GLN A 199 17.49 10.25 6.47
N PHE A 200 18.16 9.11 6.69
CA PHE A 200 18.52 8.64 8.04
C PHE A 200 20.03 8.41 8.24
N GLY A 201 20.86 8.76 7.25
CA GLY A 201 22.32 8.58 7.31
C GLY A 201 22.82 7.14 7.12
N SER A 202 21.93 6.15 7.12
CA SER A 202 22.26 4.72 7.05
C SER A 202 21.34 3.95 6.13
N LYS A 203 21.84 2.90 5.46
CA LYS A 203 21.01 1.96 4.67
C LYS A 203 20.36 0.88 5.54
N LYS A 204 20.70 0.80 6.84
CA LYS A 204 20.30 -0.28 7.75
C LYS A 204 18.88 -0.06 8.30
N GLY A 205 18.18 -1.15 8.59
CA GLY A 205 16.81 -1.15 9.11
C GLY A 205 15.93 -2.10 8.31
N LEU A 206 14.62 -2.04 8.49
CA LEU A 206 13.66 -2.79 7.68
C LEU A 206 12.76 -1.79 6.95
N LEU A 207 12.86 -1.72 5.62
CA LEU A 207 11.96 -0.93 4.78
C LEU A 207 10.81 -1.83 4.31
N MET A 208 9.58 -1.36 4.46
CA MET A 208 8.34 -2.05 4.13
C MET A 208 7.40 -1.13 3.36
N LYS A 209 6.59 -1.71 2.49
CA LYS A 209 5.51 -1.01 1.78
C LYS A 209 4.17 -1.71 2.00
N PRO A 210 3.50 -1.43 3.13
CA PRO A 210 2.29 -2.13 3.47
C PRO A 210 1.16 -1.95 2.45
N GLU A 211 0.39 -3.01 2.24
CA GLU A 211 -0.77 -3.11 1.36
C GLU A 211 -1.75 -4.09 2.04
N GLY A 212 -2.89 -3.59 2.51
CA GLY A 212 -3.83 -4.33 3.36
C GLY A 212 -3.67 -4.10 4.88
N ILE A 213 -2.81 -3.17 5.31
CA ILE A 213 -2.64 -2.75 6.71
C ILE A 213 -3.03 -1.28 6.88
N ALA A 214 -4.07 -0.97 7.66
CA ALA A 214 -4.43 0.41 8.01
C ALA A 214 -3.87 0.77 9.39
N SER A 215 -4.26 -0.01 10.40
CA SER A 215 -3.99 0.27 11.80
C SER A 215 -3.03 -0.74 12.46
N VAL A 216 -2.04 -1.21 11.70
CA VAL A 216 -1.04 -2.20 12.14
C VAL A 216 -1.68 -3.41 12.80
N GLU A 217 -2.64 -4.02 12.10
CA GLU A 217 -3.46 -5.13 12.56
C GLU A 217 -2.61 -6.32 13.03
N TYR A 218 -3.05 -6.97 14.12
CA TYR A 218 -2.38 -8.13 14.69
C TYR A 218 -2.81 -9.42 13.97
N HIS A 219 -1.85 -10.14 13.41
CA HIS A 219 -2.05 -11.38 12.67
C HIS A 219 -1.39 -12.59 13.34
N GLY A 220 -1.32 -12.61 14.67
CA GLY A 220 -0.66 -13.66 15.45
C GLY A 220 0.86 -13.51 15.51
N ASP A 221 1.55 -14.50 16.05
CA ASP A 221 3.00 -14.45 16.33
C ASP A 221 3.90 -14.98 15.21
N ASP A 222 3.35 -15.16 14.00
CA ASP A 222 4.07 -15.73 12.86
C ASP A 222 4.22 -14.71 11.73
N TRP A 223 5.48 -14.38 11.42
CA TRP A 223 5.87 -13.44 10.38
C TRP A 223 5.27 -13.76 9.00
N ARG A 224 4.99 -15.04 8.70
CA ARG A 224 4.41 -15.46 7.41
C ARG A 224 3.06 -14.78 7.13
N PHE A 225 2.31 -14.38 8.16
CA PHE A 225 1.06 -13.63 7.99
C PHE A 225 1.25 -12.14 7.78
N TYR A 226 2.42 -11.60 8.13
CA TYR A 226 2.75 -10.18 7.97
C TYR A 226 3.46 -9.93 6.64
N ALA A 227 4.36 -10.82 6.21
CA ALA A 227 5.23 -10.61 5.05
C ALA A 227 4.47 -10.23 3.76
N PRO A 228 3.35 -10.88 3.39
CA PRO A 228 2.59 -10.53 2.19
C PRO A 228 1.91 -9.16 2.26
N LEU A 229 1.58 -8.71 3.48
CA LEU A 229 0.87 -7.46 3.74
C LEU A 229 1.84 -6.29 3.90
N TYR A 230 2.88 -6.44 4.72
CA TYR A 230 3.91 -5.42 4.98
C TYR A 230 4.91 -5.28 3.82
N ARG A 231 5.15 -6.36 3.07
CA ARG A 231 5.95 -6.36 1.84
C ARG A 231 7.33 -5.72 2.05
N PRO A 232 8.20 -6.36 2.85
CA PRO A 232 9.53 -5.84 3.11
C PRO A 232 10.38 -5.85 1.83
N ASP A 233 11.27 -4.86 1.71
CA ASP A 233 12.19 -4.74 0.56
C ASP A 233 13.33 -5.77 0.62
N ASP A 234 13.64 -6.31 1.82
CA ASP A 234 14.61 -7.38 2.07
C ASP A 234 14.00 -8.44 3.00
N GLN A 235 14.60 -9.63 3.07
CA GLN A 235 14.23 -10.62 4.08
C GLN A 235 14.55 -10.06 5.48
N PRO A 236 13.55 -9.90 6.36
CA PRO A 236 13.79 -9.40 7.71
C PRO A 236 14.51 -10.45 8.56
N SER A 237 15.35 -9.97 9.48
CA SER A 237 15.87 -10.81 10.57
C SER A 237 14.76 -11.17 11.56
N ILE A 238 15.00 -12.22 12.35
CA ILE A 238 14.05 -12.69 13.39
C ILE A 238 13.65 -11.56 14.34
N SER A 239 14.60 -10.73 14.77
CA SER A 239 14.32 -9.61 15.67
C SER A 239 13.49 -8.51 15.01
N GLN A 240 13.71 -8.23 13.73
CA GLN A 240 12.90 -7.27 12.99
C GLN A 240 11.47 -7.78 12.78
N SER A 241 11.32 -9.05 12.41
CA SER A 241 10.00 -9.68 12.28
C SER A 241 9.24 -9.64 13.60
N ARG A 242 9.90 -10.02 14.71
CA ARG A 242 9.32 -9.96 16.05
C ARG A 242 8.93 -8.55 16.45
N ARG A 243 9.75 -7.55 16.13
CA ARG A 243 9.46 -6.14 16.45
C ARG A 243 8.18 -5.64 15.77
N VAL A 244 7.89 -6.08 14.55
CA VAL A 244 6.64 -5.75 13.84
C VAL A 244 5.45 -6.44 14.51
N ILE A 245 5.60 -7.72 14.87
CA ILE A 245 4.56 -8.51 15.55
C ILE A 245 4.23 -7.90 16.92
N GLU A 246 5.25 -7.59 17.73
CA GLU A 246 5.11 -6.96 19.04
C GLU A 246 4.43 -5.59 18.94
N PHE A 247 4.73 -4.80 17.89
CA PHE A 247 4.06 -3.52 17.67
C PHE A 247 2.58 -3.70 17.36
N ALA A 248 2.26 -4.66 16.47
CA ALA A 248 0.87 -4.98 16.15
C ALA A 248 0.11 -5.51 17.39
N HIS A 249 0.74 -6.38 18.19
CA HIS A 249 0.19 -6.87 19.44
C HIS A 249 -0.07 -5.72 20.43
N LEU A 250 0.92 -4.83 20.63
CA LEU A 250 0.76 -3.67 21.50
C LEU A 250 -0.44 -2.83 21.08
N VAL A 251 -0.57 -2.48 19.80
CA VAL A 251 -1.67 -1.64 19.31
C VAL A 251 -3.03 -2.32 19.47
N ASN A 252 -3.13 -3.63 19.24
CA ASN A 252 -4.41 -4.30 19.09
C ASN A 252 -4.91 -5.08 20.31
N ILE A 253 -4.00 -5.53 21.19
CA ILE A 253 -4.30 -6.49 22.27
C ILE A 253 -3.98 -5.92 23.66
N SER A 254 -2.94 -5.09 23.79
CA SER A 254 -2.55 -4.55 25.09
C SER A 254 -3.62 -3.62 25.68
N ASP A 255 -3.73 -3.58 27.01
CA ASP A 255 -4.57 -2.60 27.70
C ASP A 255 -4.03 -1.16 27.54
N GLU A 256 -4.82 -0.17 27.95
CA GLU A 256 -4.49 1.25 27.79
C GLU A 256 -3.22 1.66 28.55
N THR A 257 -2.95 1.06 29.71
CA THR A 257 -1.76 1.39 30.51
C THR A 257 -0.52 0.87 29.80
N GLN A 258 -0.54 -0.40 29.41
CA GLN A 258 0.58 -1.02 28.69
C GLN A 258 0.87 -0.31 27.36
N PHE A 259 -0.17 0.05 26.60
CA PHE A 259 -0.03 0.82 25.37
C PHE A 259 0.63 2.17 25.62
N ARG A 260 0.06 2.98 26.52
CA ARG A 260 0.56 4.33 26.85
C ARG A 260 2.03 4.29 27.27
N ASP A 261 2.39 3.33 28.12
CA ASP A 261 3.71 3.27 28.72
C ASP A 261 4.77 2.73 27.72
N SER A 262 4.34 1.92 26.73
CA SER A 262 5.27 1.24 25.81
C SER A 262 5.38 1.86 24.42
N ILE A 263 4.34 2.55 23.92
CA ILE A 263 4.21 2.96 22.52
C ILE A 263 5.38 3.83 22.02
N ASN A 264 5.93 4.69 22.88
CA ASN A 264 7.07 5.53 22.54
C ASN A 264 8.34 4.71 22.22
N SER A 265 8.47 3.48 22.71
CA SER A 265 9.60 2.61 22.34
C SER A 265 9.45 2.04 20.92
N TYR A 266 8.23 1.94 20.40
CA TYR A 266 7.94 1.35 19.08
C TYR A 266 7.81 2.39 17.99
N LEU A 267 7.23 3.55 18.26
CA LEU A 267 6.84 4.51 17.23
C LEU A 267 7.59 5.83 17.38
N ASP A 268 8.03 6.40 16.26
CA ASP A 268 8.35 7.81 16.18
C ASP A 268 7.04 8.62 16.22
N ILE A 269 6.56 8.90 17.43
CA ILE A 269 5.24 9.50 17.67
C ILE A 269 5.14 10.87 16.97
N ASP A 270 6.13 11.74 17.12
CA ASP A 270 6.08 13.09 16.56
C ASP A 270 6.07 13.05 15.01
N GLY A 271 6.87 12.16 14.41
CA GLY A 271 6.86 11.91 12.97
C GLY A 271 5.53 11.34 12.47
N PHE A 272 4.93 10.40 13.21
CA PHE A 272 3.62 9.83 12.87
C PHE A 272 2.47 10.84 12.99
N LEU A 273 2.43 11.64 14.06
CA LEU A 273 1.45 12.70 14.24
C LEU A 273 1.54 13.74 13.11
N THR A 274 2.75 14.12 12.72
CA THR A 274 2.96 15.03 11.58
C THR A 274 2.53 14.38 10.26
N PHE A 275 2.80 13.08 10.07
CA PHE A 275 2.36 12.33 8.91
C PHE A 275 0.83 12.32 8.77
N ILE A 276 0.08 12.03 9.85
CA ILE A 276 -1.40 12.04 9.79
C ILE A 276 -1.95 13.47 9.66
N ALA A 277 -1.31 14.46 10.30
CA ALA A 277 -1.69 15.88 10.19
C ALA A 277 -1.60 16.37 8.74
N VAL A 278 -0.47 16.12 8.07
CA VAL A 278 -0.28 16.54 6.67
C VAL A 278 -1.26 15.81 5.74
N ASN A 279 -1.49 14.50 5.91
CA ASN A 279 -2.51 13.77 5.13
C ASN A 279 -3.92 14.36 5.32
N GLY A 280 -4.29 14.71 6.55
CA GLY A 280 -5.57 15.35 6.85
C GLY A 280 -5.69 16.75 6.24
N LEU A 281 -4.62 17.56 6.28
CA LEU A 281 -4.60 18.91 5.72
C LEU A 281 -4.68 18.90 4.19
N ILE A 282 -3.95 18.01 3.51
CA ILE A 282 -4.02 17.84 2.04
C ILE A 282 -5.21 16.99 1.58
N VAL A 283 -6.00 16.43 2.49
CA VAL A 283 -7.13 15.53 2.18
C VAL A 283 -6.67 14.37 1.30
N ASN A 284 -5.82 13.52 1.86
CA ASN A 284 -5.39 12.27 1.24
C ASN A 284 -6.14 11.09 1.87
N LEU A 285 -7.26 10.70 1.27
CA LEU A 285 -8.07 9.57 1.76
C LEU A 285 -7.65 8.22 1.16
N ASP A 286 -6.91 8.20 0.04
CA ASP A 286 -6.35 6.95 -0.51
C ASP A 286 -5.04 6.55 0.19
N THR A 287 -4.99 6.71 1.50
CA THR A 287 -3.91 6.27 2.40
C THR A 287 -4.55 5.66 3.65
N LEU A 288 -3.77 5.28 4.66
CA LEU A 288 -4.26 4.64 5.89
C LEU A 288 -5.39 5.39 6.61
N LEU A 289 -5.64 6.66 6.27
CA LEU A 289 -6.82 7.39 6.71
C LEU A 289 -8.14 6.77 6.24
N ALA A 290 -8.22 6.12 5.08
CA ALA A 290 -9.41 5.36 4.67
C ALA A 290 -9.11 4.09 3.87
N MET A 291 -7.94 3.96 3.26
CA MET A 291 -7.54 2.77 2.51
C MET A 291 -6.23 2.21 3.06
N PRO A 292 -6.11 0.90 3.29
CA PRO A 292 -4.93 0.29 3.90
C PRO A 292 -3.72 0.20 2.94
N GLN A 293 -3.27 1.32 2.37
CA GLN A 293 -2.23 1.38 1.33
C GLN A 293 -1.55 2.76 1.26
N ASN A 294 -0.63 2.92 0.31
CA ASN A 294 -0.03 4.21 -0.07
C ASN A 294 0.75 4.91 1.04
N TYR A 295 1.50 4.11 1.82
CA TYR A 295 2.56 4.60 2.70
C TYR A 295 3.72 3.61 2.71
N TYR A 296 4.86 4.07 3.21
CA TYR A 296 5.99 3.24 3.58
C TYR A 296 6.16 3.25 5.08
N LEU A 297 6.72 2.14 5.57
CA LEU A 297 7.06 1.94 6.97
C LEU A 297 8.53 1.55 7.05
N HIS A 298 9.30 2.25 7.88
CA HIS A 298 10.70 1.92 8.12
C HIS A 298 10.94 1.65 9.60
N LEU A 299 11.42 0.46 9.93
CA LEU A 299 11.98 0.17 11.25
C LEU A 299 13.45 0.60 11.25
N ARG A 300 13.72 1.71 11.94
CA ARG A 300 15.06 2.26 12.09
C ARG A 300 15.94 1.35 12.93
N ARG A 301 17.19 1.14 12.53
CA ARG A 301 18.12 0.28 13.29
C ARG A 301 18.66 0.95 14.55
N ASP A 302 18.87 2.26 14.52
CA ASP A 302 19.48 3.03 15.61
C ASP A 302 18.51 3.29 16.76
N THR A 303 17.25 3.60 16.45
CA THR A 303 16.22 3.88 17.47
C THR A 303 15.32 2.68 17.76
N ASN A 304 15.32 1.66 16.90
CA ASN A 304 14.37 0.54 16.92
C ASN A 304 12.88 0.98 16.88
N LYS A 305 12.63 2.16 16.29
CA LYS A 305 11.30 2.76 16.10
C LYS A 305 10.84 2.70 14.65
N PHE A 306 9.53 2.62 14.48
CA PHE A 306 8.83 2.72 13.21
C PHE A 306 8.64 4.18 12.79
N VAL A 307 8.92 4.46 11.51
CA VAL A 307 8.72 5.77 10.88
C VAL A 307 7.82 5.59 9.66
N PHE A 308 6.77 6.39 9.58
CA PHE A 308 5.80 6.39 8.48
C PHE A 308 6.09 7.52 7.50
N PHE A 309 5.88 7.27 6.21
CA PHE A 309 6.01 8.30 5.19
C PHE A 309 5.17 8.03 3.93
N PRO A 310 4.79 9.08 3.18
CA PRO A 310 3.77 8.98 2.14
C PRO A 310 4.25 8.27 0.88
N TRP A 311 3.28 7.74 0.13
CA TRP A 311 3.44 7.31 -1.25
C TRP A 311 2.15 7.56 -2.05
N ASP A 312 2.24 7.69 -3.37
CA ASP A 312 1.10 7.89 -4.30
C ASP A 312 0.15 9.02 -3.87
N LEU A 313 0.53 10.28 -4.15
CA LEU A 313 -0.23 11.46 -3.74
C LEU A 313 -1.01 12.08 -4.90
N ASP A 314 -1.10 11.39 -6.05
CA ASP A 314 -1.70 11.91 -7.30
C ASP A 314 -3.21 12.14 -7.20
N ILE A 315 -3.89 11.51 -6.26
CA ILE A 315 -5.32 11.66 -5.97
C ILE A 315 -5.61 12.26 -4.59
N SER A 316 -4.63 12.97 -4.00
CA SER A 316 -4.84 13.86 -2.86
C SER A 316 -5.52 15.18 -3.27
N PHE A 317 -5.67 16.12 -2.33
CA PHE A 317 -6.35 17.41 -2.54
C PHE A 317 -7.81 17.23 -2.99
N ALA A 318 -8.54 16.38 -2.26
CA ALA A 318 -9.88 15.91 -2.61
C ALA A 318 -9.95 15.29 -4.03
N GLY A 319 -8.86 14.62 -4.44
CA GLY A 319 -8.74 13.99 -5.75
C GLY A 319 -9.32 12.57 -5.81
N TRP A 320 -9.67 11.98 -4.67
CA TRP A 320 -10.02 10.56 -4.58
C TRP A 320 -11.49 10.30 -4.94
N PRO A 321 -11.79 9.60 -6.05
CA PRO A 321 -13.17 9.43 -6.51
C PRO A 321 -14.07 8.63 -5.57
N LEU A 322 -13.49 7.81 -4.69
CA LEU A 322 -14.25 6.98 -3.75
C LEU A 322 -14.52 7.71 -2.42
N GLY A 323 -13.95 8.90 -2.21
CA GLY A 323 -14.10 9.71 -1.00
C GLY A 323 -15.42 10.49 -0.90
N GLY A 324 -16.34 10.31 -1.85
CA GLY A 324 -17.56 11.11 -1.95
C GLY A 324 -17.33 12.42 -2.71
N LYS A 325 -18.26 13.37 -2.62
CA LYS A 325 -18.19 14.65 -3.36
C LYS A 325 -16.95 15.47 -2.95
N PRO A 326 -16.27 16.17 -3.88
CA PRO A 326 -15.12 17.02 -3.56
C PRO A 326 -15.40 18.04 -2.45
N GLU A 327 -16.60 18.63 -2.45
CA GLU A 327 -17.01 19.66 -1.48
C GLU A 327 -17.02 19.12 -0.05
N ASN A 328 -17.41 17.86 0.13
CA ASN A 328 -17.39 17.19 1.44
C ASN A 328 -15.96 16.83 1.83
N GLN A 329 -15.17 16.29 0.90
CA GLN A 329 -13.77 15.92 1.16
C GLN A 329 -12.94 17.14 1.60
N MET A 330 -13.13 18.32 0.98
CA MET A 330 -12.43 19.55 1.40
C MET A 330 -12.79 20.02 2.82
N GLN A 331 -13.85 19.45 3.41
CA GLN A 331 -14.27 19.70 4.78
C GLN A 331 -13.77 18.63 5.76
N LEU A 332 -12.89 17.70 5.35
CA LEU A 332 -12.38 16.60 6.19
C LEU A 332 -12.00 17.08 7.61
N SER A 333 -12.42 16.36 8.63
CA SER A 333 -12.17 16.70 10.03
C SER A 333 -10.67 16.70 10.35
N LEU A 334 -10.21 17.71 11.07
CA LEU A 334 -8.84 17.76 11.62
C LEU A 334 -8.71 16.91 12.89
N ALA A 335 -9.78 16.83 13.68
CA ALA A 335 -9.82 16.05 14.91
C ALA A 335 -10.00 14.55 14.64
N HIS A 336 -10.72 14.19 13.56
CA HIS A 336 -10.95 12.82 13.12
C HIS A 336 -10.61 12.68 11.62
N PRO A 337 -9.32 12.68 11.23
CA PRO A 337 -8.92 12.71 9.82
C PRO A 337 -9.06 11.36 9.11
N HIS A 338 -9.19 10.26 9.86
CA HIS A 338 -9.40 8.94 9.30
C HIS A 338 -10.91 8.66 9.07
N SER A 339 -11.23 7.51 8.48
CA SER A 339 -12.61 7.10 8.22
C SER A 339 -13.36 6.88 9.54
N SER A 340 -14.68 6.75 9.47
CA SER A 340 -15.49 6.44 10.65
C SER A 340 -15.27 5.04 11.21
N ASP A 341 -14.56 4.19 10.46
CA ASP A 341 -14.18 2.87 10.95
C ASP A 341 -13.02 3.05 11.94
N GLU A 342 -12.98 2.23 13.00
CA GLU A 342 -11.95 2.30 14.03
C GLU A 342 -10.54 2.23 13.42
N HIS A 343 -9.68 3.18 13.78
CA HIS A 343 -8.25 3.15 13.46
C HIS A 343 -7.46 3.11 14.77
N LYS A 344 -7.43 1.94 15.40
CA LYS A 344 -6.82 1.66 16.73
C LYS A 344 -5.54 2.44 17.03
N LEU A 345 -4.56 2.49 16.13
CA LEU A 345 -3.33 3.22 16.38
C LEU A 345 -3.56 4.73 16.53
N ILE A 346 -4.34 5.36 15.65
CA ILE A 346 -4.64 6.79 15.72
C ILE A 346 -5.52 7.06 16.94
N ASP A 347 -6.58 6.27 17.11
CA ASP A 347 -7.56 6.46 18.19
C ASP A 347 -6.91 6.34 19.58
N ARG A 348 -6.10 5.31 19.80
CA ARG A 348 -5.39 5.12 21.08
C ARG A 348 -4.27 6.12 21.31
N LEU A 349 -3.63 6.63 20.25
CA LEU A 349 -2.67 7.73 20.41
C LEU A 349 -3.39 9.02 20.82
N LEU A 350 -4.50 9.35 20.17
CA LEU A 350 -5.24 10.58 20.43
C LEU A 350 -6.09 10.52 21.71
N SER A 351 -6.30 9.34 22.30
CA SER A 351 -6.88 9.20 23.65
C SER A 351 -5.89 9.58 24.76
N ILE A 352 -4.58 9.58 24.49
CA ILE A 352 -3.56 10.04 25.42
C ILE A 352 -3.50 11.57 25.37
N GLU A 353 -3.93 12.24 26.44
CA GLU A 353 -4.03 13.71 26.49
C GLU A 353 -2.77 14.45 26.02
N SER A 354 -1.59 14.03 26.49
CA SER A 354 -0.31 14.66 26.11
C SER A 354 0.03 14.47 24.63
N VAL A 355 -0.39 13.36 24.01
CA VAL A 355 -0.19 13.08 22.59
C VAL A 355 -1.21 13.87 21.76
N LYS A 356 -2.46 14.00 22.23
CA LYS A 356 -3.47 14.84 21.60
C LYS A 356 -3.04 16.32 21.57
N LEU A 357 -2.54 16.86 22.68
CA LEU A 357 -2.01 18.22 22.74
C LEU A 357 -0.85 18.44 21.77
N LYS A 358 0.04 17.44 21.61
CA LYS A 358 1.09 17.48 20.59
C LYS A 358 0.52 17.55 19.18
N TYR A 359 -0.47 16.71 18.87
CA TYR A 359 -1.12 16.70 17.56
C TYR A 359 -1.78 18.04 17.23
N ASP A 360 -2.49 18.63 18.18
CA ASP A 360 -3.14 19.93 18.02
C ASP A 360 -2.10 21.04 17.76
N ASN A 361 -1.02 21.06 18.55
CA ASN A 361 0.06 22.01 18.35
C ASN A 361 0.76 21.82 16.98
N ILE A 362 0.92 20.58 16.50
CA ILE A 362 1.45 20.32 15.15
C ILE A 362 0.52 20.94 14.09
N ILE A 363 -0.79 20.70 14.19
CA ILE A 363 -1.79 21.24 13.29
C ILE A 363 -1.75 22.78 13.28
N ASP A 364 -1.71 23.42 14.46
CA ASP A 364 -1.64 24.88 14.58
C ASP A 364 -0.38 25.46 13.93
N GLN A 365 0.77 24.87 14.20
CA GLN A 365 2.05 25.30 13.60
C GLN A 365 2.03 25.16 12.08
N LEU A 366 1.47 24.06 11.56
CA LEU A 366 1.34 23.83 10.12
C LEU A 366 0.41 24.86 9.48
N ILE A 367 -0.76 25.14 10.07
CA ILE A 367 -1.77 26.06 9.50
C ILE A 367 -1.27 27.51 9.49
N VAL A 368 -0.61 27.96 10.57
CA VAL A 368 -0.06 29.32 10.65
C VAL A 368 1.10 29.50 9.66
N GLY A 369 1.95 28.47 9.50
CA GLY A 369 3.11 28.51 8.62
C GLY A 369 2.84 27.94 7.23
N LEU A 370 3.25 26.68 7.05
CA LEU A 370 3.34 25.97 5.76
C LEU A 370 2.01 25.92 5.00
N PHE A 371 0.90 25.72 5.71
CA PHE A 371 -0.45 25.60 5.16
C PHE A 371 -1.22 26.93 5.11
N SER A 372 -0.56 28.06 5.36
CA SER A 372 -1.19 29.35 5.13
C SER A 372 -1.54 29.53 3.65
N LYS A 373 -2.72 30.10 3.37
CA LYS A 373 -3.22 30.32 2.00
C LYS A 373 -2.19 31.02 1.11
N LYS A 374 -1.51 32.04 1.64
CA LYS A 374 -0.46 32.79 0.94
C LYS A 374 0.71 31.89 0.52
N HIS A 375 1.19 31.04 1.43
CA HIS A 375 2.33 30.16 1.17
C HIS A 375 1.97 29.06 0.16
N LEU A 376 0.81 28.41 0.33
CA LEU A 376 0.30 27.39 -0.58
C LEU A 376 0.14 27.94 -2.02
N LEU A 377 -0.51 29.11 -2.17
CA LEU A 377 -0.71 29.73 -3.48
C LEU A 377 0.61 30.15 -4.12
N LYS A 378 1.58 30.65 -3.34
CA LYS A 378 2.90 31.02 -3.84
C LYS A 378 3.61 29.80 -4.44
N LYS A 379 3.78 28.72 -3.67
CA LYS A 379 4.46 27.51 -4.16
C LYS A 379 3.73 26.87 -5.33
N PHE A 380 2.40 26.77 -5.27
CA PHE A 380 1.63 26.21 -6.37
C PHE A 380 1.78 27.02 -7.66
N LYS A 381 1.81 28.37 -7.58
CA LYS A 381 2.05 29.24 -8.73
C LYS A 381 3.44 29.01 -9.36
N GLU A 382 4.47 28.79 -8.54
CA GLU A 382 5.81 28.46 -9.02
C GLU A 382 5.82 27.14 -9.81
N LEU A 383 5.24 26.08 -9.23
CA LEU A 383 5.12 24.77 -9.89
C LEU A 383 4.30 24.84 -11.18
N GLU A 384 3.17 25.56 -11.16
CA GLU A 384 2.35 25.73 -12.35
C GLU A 384 3.08 26.49 -13.46
N LYS A 385 3.79 27.57 -13.11
CA LYS A 385 4.60 28.33 -14.07
C LYS A 385 5.66 27.43 -14.71
N THR A 386 6.33 26.59 -13.93
CA THR A 386 7.33 25.64 -14.43
C THR A 386 6.77 24.76 -15.55
N ILE A 387 5.58 24.18 -15.35
CA ILE A 387 5.06 23.15 -16.25
C ILE A 387 4.04 23.63 -17.29
N LEU A 388 3.60 24.89 -17.24
CA LEU A 388 2.47 25.38 -18.03
C LEU A 388 2.58 25.04 -19.52
N ASN A 389 3.73 25.34 -20.14
CA ASN A 389 3.94 25.11 -21.56
C ASN A 389 3.98 23.62 -21.91
N ALA A 390 4.68 22.81 -21.11
CA ALA A 390 4.75 21.36 -21.31
C ALA A 390 3.40 20.68 -21.08
N ARG A 391 2.60 21.15 -20.12
CA ARG A 391 1.22 20.69 -19.87
C ARG A 391 0.28 21.02 -21.03
N ASN A 392 0.45 22.17 -21.67
CA ASN A 392 -0.34 22.53 -22.86
C ASN A 392 0.02 21.63 -24.04
N ARG A 393 1.32 21.37 -24.28
CA ARG A 393 1.77 20.42 -25.30
C ARG A 393 1.32 18.99 -25.01
N ASP A 394 1.33 18.56 -23.75
CA ASP A 394 0.80 17.27 -23.33
C ASP A 394 -0.69 17.11 -23.71
N LYS A 395 -1.52 18.12 -23.40
CA LYS A 395 -2.94 18.12 -23.81
C LYS A 395 -3.10 18.05 -25.33
N ALA A 396 -2.34 18.86 -26.07
CA ALA A 396 -2.37 18.87 -27.52
C ALA A 396 -1.96 17.51 -28.12
N ALA A 397 -0.95 16.85 -27.55
CA ALA A 397 -0.47 15.56 -27.99
C ALA A 397 -1.48 14.41 -27.72
N ILE A 398 -2.15 14.45 -26.57
CA ILE A 398 -3.25 13.50 -26.27
C ILE A 398 -4.40 13.68 -27.27
N GLN A 399 -4.74 14.93 -27.60
CA GLN A 399 -5.79 15.25 -28.56
C GLN A 399 -5.42 14.84 -29.98
N SER A 400 -4.18 15.09 -30.43
CA SER A 400 -3.73 14.73 -31.79
C SER A 400 -3.69 13.23 -32.02
N ARG A 401 -3.45 12.43 -30.97
CA ARG A 401 -3.50 10.97 -31.02
C ARG A 401 -4.91 10.40 -30.86
N SER A 402 -5.94 11.23 -30.73
CA SER A 402 -7.33 10.81 -30.48
C SER A 402 -7.45 9.84 -29.31
N GLU A 403 -6.64 10.03 -28.27
CA GLU A 403 -6.68 9.17 -27.10
C GLU A 403 -7.95 9.45 -26.30
N ARG A 404 -8.59 8.39 -25.79
CA ARG A 404 -9.76 8.48 -24.90
C ARG A 404 -9.49 9.31 -23.63
N GLY A 405 -8.22 9.58 -23.32
CA GLY A 405 -7.79 10.25 -22.10
C GLY A 405 -8.00 9.37 -20.88
N TYR A 406 -8.20 10.01 -19.73
CA TYR A 406 -8.21 9.37 -18.42
C TYR A 406 -9.55 9.58 -17.74
N PRO A 407 -10.58 8.77 -18.10
CA PRO A 407 -11.90 8.93 -17.51
C PRO A 407 -11.82 8.65 -16.02
N SER A 408 -12.16 9.66 -15.22
CA SER A 408 -12.30 9.49 -13.79
C SER A 408 -13.49 8.56 -13.50
N PRO A 409 -13.37 7.62 -12.54
CA PRO A 409 -14.48 6.77 -12.14
C PRO A 409 -15.74 7.58 -11.83
N PHE A 410 -16.90 7.11 -12.31
CA PHE A 410 -18.20 7.72 -12.06
C PHE A 410 -18.35 9.19 -12.47
N GLY A 411 -17.51 9.67 -13.42
CA GLY A 411 -17.53 11.07 -13.86
C GLY A 411 -16.95 12.05 -12.85
N TYR A 412 -16.27 11.56 -11.81
CA TYR A 412 -15.73 12.38 -10.72
C TYR A 412 -14.77 13.46 -11.21
N GLN A 413 -15.07 14.71 -10.89
CA GLN A 413 -14.22 15.85 -11.22
C GLN A 413 -13.47 16.31 -9.97
N PRO A 414 -12.15 16.08 -9.88
CA PRO A 414 -11.38 16.59 -8.75
C PRO A 414 -11.29 18.12 -8.83
N PRO A 415 -11.23 18.83 -7.70
CA PRO A 415 -11.19 20.29 -7.71
C PRO A 415 -9.86 20.78 -8.29
N ASN A 416 -9.84 22.00 -8.80
CA ASN A 416 -8.57 22.67 -9.09
C ASN A 416 -7.84 22.94 -7.76
N ILE A 417 -6.51 22.88 -7.73
CA ILE A 417 -5.72 23.11 -6.51
C ILE A 417 -5.94 24.51 -5.93
N ARG A 418 -6.16 25.55 -6.74
CA ARG A 418 -6.52 26.89 -6.21
C ARG A 418 -7.86 26.89 -5.48
N GLU A 419 -8.86 26.24 -6.06
CA GLU A 419 -10.17 26.07 -5.44
C GLU A 419 -10.06 25.25 -4.15
N PHE A 420 -9.28 24.16 -4.18
CA PHE A 420 -8.98 23.37 -3.00
C PHE A 420 -8.36 24.24 -1.89
N ILE A 421 -7.32 25.02 -2.19
CA ILE A 421 -6.66 25.88 -1.20
C ILE A 421 -7.68 26.86 -0.60
N GLU A 422 -8.52 27.50 -1.42
CA GLU A 422 -9.54 28.43 -0.96
C GLU A 422 -10.53 27.77 0.01
N LYS A 423 -11.17 26.69 -0.43
CA LYS A 423 -12.22 26.01 0.32
C LYS A 423 -11.66 25.29 1.55
N ARG A 424 -10.50 24.66 1.43
CA ARG A 424 -9.86 23.91 2.52
C ARG A 424 -9.39 24.85 3.63
N THR A 425 -8.70 25.95 3.30
CA THR A 425 -8.27 26.92 4.33
C THR A 425 -9.46 27.59 5.03
N SER A 426 -10.56 27.83 4.30
CA SER A 426 -11.82 28.30 4.90
C SER A 426 -12.44 27.28 5.86
N SER A 427 -12.48 26.00 5.49
CA SER A 427 -12.98 24.92 6.37
C SER A 427 -12.10 24.75 7.61
N ILE A 428 -10.77 24.73 7.43
CA ILE A 428 -9.81 24.67 8.53
C ILE A 428 -10.08 25.79 9.52
N LYS A 429 -10.24 27.04 9.03
CA LYS A 429 -10.54 28.19 9.90
C LYS A 429 -11.82 27.96 10.69
N ARG A 430 -12.89 27.41 10.11
CA ARG A 430 -14.13 27.15 10.85
C ARG A 430 -13.95 26.05 11.91
N GLN A 431 -13.19 25.01 11.60
CA GLN A 431 -12.92 23.91 12.54
C GLN A 431 -12.09 24.37 13.76
N ILE A 432 -11.02 25.15 13.55
CA ILE A 432 -10.18 25.63 14.67
C ILE A 432 -10.91 26.62 15.59
N HIS A 433 -11.93 27.33 15.08
CA HIS A 433 -12.77 28.23 15.90
C HIS A 433 -13.94 27.49 16.58
N GLY A 434 -14.07 26.17 16.39
CA GLY A 434 -15.16 25.38 16.95
C GLY A 434 -16.51 25.56 16.25
N ASN A 435 -16.54 26.21 15.08
CA ASN A 435 -17.78 26.44 14.34
C ASN A 435 -18.28 25.18 13.61
N GLU A 436 -17.38 24.23 13.31
CA GLU A 436 -17.67 22.97 12.61
C GLU A 436 -16.76 21.85 13.12
N THR A 437 -17.25 20.61 13.15
CA THR A 437 -16.45 19.42 13.51
C THR A 437 -15.75 18.79 12.30
N GLY A 438 -16.16 19.19 11.09
CA GLY A 438 -15.64 18.67 9.83
C GLY A 438 -16.32 17.39 9.35
N TYR A 439 -16.05 17.03 8.10
CA TYR A 439 -16.53 15.83 7.44
C TYR A 439 -15.72 14.61 7.90
N ILE A 440 -16.39 13.56 8.36
CA ILE A 440 -15.79 12.24 8.61
C ILE A 440 -16.21 11.32 7.47
N PHE A 441 -15.23 10.76 6.77
CA PHE A 441 -15.50 9.85 5.66
C PHE A 441 -16.07 8.54 6.20
N LYS A 442 -17.21 8.11 5.65
CA LYS A 442 -17.84 6.83 6.00
C LYS A 442 -17.70 5.87 4.83
N HIS A 443 -17.14 4.69 5.08
CA HIS A 443 -17.16 3.66 4.05
C HIS A 443 -18.59 3.22 3.76
N ARG A 444 -18.86 2.88 2.49
CA ARG A 444 -20.14 2.21 2.12
C ARG A 444 -20.21 0.75 2.58
N ARG A 445 -19.08 0.18 3.03
CA ARG A 445 -18.92 -1.16 3.64
C ARG A 445 -17.79 -1.08 4.68
N PRO A 446 -17.94 -1.63 5.90
CA PRO A 446 -16.87 -1.59 6.91
C PRO A 446 -15.51 -2.08 6.37
N GLY A 447 -14.43 -1.33 6.61
CA GLY A 447 -13.07 -1.59 6.11
C GLY A 447 -12.81 -1.19 4.64
N GLY A 448 -13.81 -0.66 3.93
CA GLY A 448 -13.66 -0.22 2.54
C GLY A 448 -13.41 -1.33 1.51
N ARG A 449 -13.01 -0.93 0.29
CA ARG A 449 -12.78 -1.85 -0.85
C ARG A 449 -11.45 -2.62 -0.75
N LEU A 450 -10.71 -2.53 0.35
CA LEU A 450 -9.50 -3.33 0.58
C LEU A 450 -9.41 -3.85 2.02
N GLY A 451 -10.25 -3.41 2.97
CA GLY A 451 -10.42 -4.09 4.26
C GLY A 451 -10.97 -5.49 4.08
N HIS A 452 -11.68 -5.73 2.97
CA HIS A 452 -11.95 -7.09 2.54
C HIS A 452 -10.71 -7.82 2.02
N LEU A 453 -9.57 -7.24 1.60
CA LEU A 453 -8.36 -8.03 1.29
C LEU A 453 -7.66 -8.55 2.56
N ALA A 454 -7.90 -7.92 3.71
CA ALA A 454 -7.64 -8.54 5.01
C ALA A 454 -8.64 -9.69 5.32
N GLN A 455 -9.71 -9.84 4.51
CA GLN A 455 -10.76 -10.85 4.67
C GLN A 455 -10.98 -11.80 3.44
N ASP A 456 -10.52 -11.53 2.22
CA ASP A 456 -11.04 -12.11 0.96
C ASP A 456 -10.07 -13.09 0.32
N LYS A 457 -9.23 -13.66 1.17
CA LYS A 457 -8.62 -14.95 0.96
C LYS A 457 -9.19 -15.85 2.05
N PHE A 458 -9.65 -17.05 1.70
CA PHE A 458 -10.23 -18.01 2.66
C PHE A 458 -9.18 -18.49 3.69
N GLY A 459 -7.93 -18.05 3.54
CA GLY A 459 -6.83 -18.17 4.49
C GLY A 459 -7.27 -18.18 5.96
N ARG A 460 -6.47 -18.85 6.79
CA ARG A 460 -6.79 -19.37 8.14
C ARG A 460 -7.72 -18.52 9.05
N GLY A 461 -7.75 -17.19 8.93
CA GLY A 461 -8.72 -16.32 9.61
C GLY A 461 -10.17 -16.48 9.16
N ARG A 462 -10.46 -16.60 7.84
CA ARG A 462 -11.81 -16.93 7.35
C ARG A 462 -12.20 -18.36 7.72
N LEU A 463 -11.27 -19.32 7.70
CA LEU A 463 -11.51 -20.67 8.19
C LEU A 463 -11.95 -20.65 9.67
N ALA A 464 -11.25 -19.90 10.52
CA ALA A 464 -11.64 -19.73 11.93
C ALA A 464 -13.04 -19.09 12.07
N MET A 465 -13.35 -18.05 11.29
CA MET A 465 -14.68 -17.44 11.27
C MET A 465 -15.78 -18.40 10.81
N HIS A 466 -15.54 -19.20 9.76
CA HIS A 466 -16.48 -20.21 9.28
C HIS A 466 -16.71 -21.31 10.32
N MET A 467 -15.64 -21.74 10.99
CA MET A 467 -15.75 -22.70 12.08
C MET A 467 -16.53 -22.14 13.27
N LEU A 468 -16.30 -20.89 13.65
CA LEU A 468 -17.08 -20.20 14.68
C LEU A 468 -18.56 -20.14 14.30
N THR A 469 -18.87 -19.62 13.11
CA THR A 469 -20.26 -19.45 12.64
C THR A 469 -21.03 -20.78 12.54
N GLN A 470 -20.35 -21.89 12.27
CA GLN A 470 -21.00 -23.21 12.12
C GLN A 470 -20.98 -24.07 13.40
N SER A 471 -20.17 -23.71 14.39
CA SER A 471 -20.00 -24.48 15.63
C SER A 471 -20.65 -23.83 16.84
N ASP A 472 -20.70 -22.50 16.91
CA ASP A 472 -21.31 -21.74 18.01
C ASP A 472 -22.84 -21.88 17.94
N LEU A 473 -23.37 -22.97 18.51
CA LEU A 473 -24.79 -23.32 18.43
C LEU A 473 -25.62 -22.58 19.49
N ASN A 474 -24.97 -22.08 20.54
CA ASN A 474 -25.60 -21.34 21.63
C ASN A 474 -25.43 -19.81 21.49
N GLU A 475 -24.79 -19.35 20.41
CA GLU A 475 -24.56 -17.95 20.05
C GLU A 475 -23.77 -17.17 21.11
N ASP A 476 -22.91 -17.85 21.88
CA ASP A 476 -22.13 -17.23 22.96
C ASP A 476 -20.81 -16.60 22.48
N LYS A 477 -20.49 -16.74 21.17
CA LYS A 477 -19.26 -16.32 20.48
C LYS A 477 -18.03 -17.12 20.88
N TRP A 478 -18.22 -18.28 21.49
CA TRP A 478 -17.18 -19.25 21.80
C TRP A 478 -17.55 -20.63 21.25
N ILE A 479 -16.56 -21.51 21.19
CA ILE A 479 -16.72 -22.89 20.74
C ILE A 479 -16.26 -23.83 21.85
N SER A 480 -17.15 -24.69 22.32
CA SER A 480 -16.84 -25.81 23.20
C SER A 480 -16.25 -26.99 22.41
N LYS A 481 -15.56 -27.91 23.10
CA LYS A 481 -15.03 -29.14 22.49
C LYS A 481 -16.12 -29.94 21.75
N LYS A 482 -17.30 -30.04 22.37
CA LYS A 482 -18.46 -30.76 21.81
C LYS A 482 -18.96 -30.12 20.52
N GLU A 483 -19.03 -28.79 20.47
CA GLU A 483 -19.45 -28.04 19.29
C GLU A 483 -18.48 -28.19 18.12
N LEU A 484 -17.17 -28.10 18.41
CA LEU A 484 -16.12 -28.27 17.43
C LEU A 484 -16.14 -29.68 16.80
N ILE A 485 -16.19 -30.73 17.63
CA ILE A 485 -16.29 -32.13 17.15
C ILE A 485 -17.56 -32.34 16.33
N GLY A 486 -18.69 -31.81 16.81
CA GLY A 486 -19.97 -31.90 16.10
C GLY A 486 -19.93 -31.24 14.73
N MET A 487 -19.29 -30.07 14.60
CA MET A 487 -19.11 -29.38 13.33
C MET A 487 -18.21 -30.17 12.37
N LEU A 488 -17.05 -30.66 12.84
CA LEU A 488 -16.14 -31.46 12.02
C LEU A 488 -16.78 -32.75 11.50
N GLY A 489 -17.63 -33.38 12.32
CA GLY A 489 -18.44 -34.51 11.90
C GLY A 489 -19.38 -34.16 10.74
N ARG A 490 -20.09 -33.02 10.83
CA ARG A 490 -20.96 -32.51 9.75
C ARG A 490 -20.18 -32.15 8.49
N TRP A 491 -18.97 -31.61 8.63
CA TRP A 491 -18.08 -31.33 7.51
C TRP A 491 -17.73 -32.60 6.76
N PHE A 492 -17.31 -33.65 7.48
CA PHE A 492 -17.01 -34.93 6.86
C PHE A 492 -18.21 -35.50 6.11
N ASP A 493 -19.39 -35.53 6.74
CA ASP A 493 -20.62 -36.04 6.13
C ASP A 493 -21.02 -35.24 4.87
N SER A 494 -20.77 -33.93 4.86
CA SER A 494 -21.04 -33.07 3.71
C SER A 494 -20.08 -33.31 2.54
N MET A 495 -18.83 -33.71 2.85
CA MET A 495 -17.81 -34.04 1.85
C MET A 495 -17.95 -35.47 1.31
N ASP A 496 -18.30 -36.44 2.16
CA ASP A 496 -18.47 -37.86 1.83
C ASP A 496 -19.87 -38.16 1.24
N ARG A 497 -20.17 -37.53 0.09
CA ARG A 497 -21.47 -37.65 -0.57
C ARG A 497 -21.83 -39.09 -0.95
N GLU A 498 -20.82 -39.90 -1.26
CA GLU A 498 -20.97 -41.30 -1.64
C GLU A 498 -21.07 -42.24 -0.43
N LYS A 499 -20.95 -41.70 0.80
CA LYS A 499 -20.98 -42.45 2.06
C LYS A 499 -19.97 -43.59 2.10
N SER A 500 -18.80 -43.34 1.53
CA SER A 500 -17.69 -44.30 1.46
C SER A 500 -16.97 -44.48 2.79
N GLY A 501 -17.14 -43.53 3.72
CA GLY A 501 -16.42 -43.44 4.99
C GLY A 501 -14.96 -43.01 4.84
N LYS A 502 -14.47 -42.73 3.62
CA LYS A 502 -13.05 -42.50 3.31
C LYS A 502 -12.87 -41.45 2.21
N LEU A 503 -12.05 -40.44 2.44
CA LEU A 503 -11.73 -39.41 1.45
C LEU A 503 -10.24 -39.41 1.14
N SER A 504 -9.87 -39.58 -0.13
CA SER A 504 -8.50 -39.36 -0.61
C SER A 504 -8.15 -37.88 -0.60
N LYS A 505 -6.86 -37.50 -0.69
CA LYS A 505 -6.43 -36.10 -0.76
C LYS A 505 -7.14 -35.30 -1.85
N GLU A 506 -7.25 -35.86 -3.05
CA GLU A 506 -7.90 -35.19 -4.18
C GLU A 506 -9.40 -35.00 -3.92
N THR A 507 -10.09 -36.04 -3.47
CA THR A 507 -11.52 -35.99 -3.16
C THR A 507 -11.82 -35.04 -2.00
N PHE A 508 -11.00 -35.07 -0.94
CA PHE A 508 -11.10 -34.18 0.21
C PHE A 508 -10.98 -32.72 -0.22
N ILE A 509 -9.92 -32.35 -0.95
CA ILE A 509 -9.70 -30.97 -1.39
C ILE A 509 -10.84 -30.50 -2.32
N LYS A 510 -11.30 -31.38 -3.22
CA LYS A 510 -12.40 -31.07 -4.15
C LYS A 510 -13.74 -30.89 -3.45
N ALA A 511 -14.00 -31.68 -2.41
CA ALA A 511 -15.25 -31.68 -1.66
C ALA A 511 -15.28 -30.66 -0.51
N LEU A 512 -14.14 -30.13 -0.09
CA LEU A 512 -14.03 -29.16 1.02
C LEU A 512 -14.97 -27.94 0.95
N PRO A 513 -15.31 -27.37 -0.23
CA PRO A 513 -16.36 -26.35 -0.32
C PRO A 513 -17.72 -26.77 0.24
N ASP A 514 -18.05 -28.07 0.20
CA ASP A 514 -19.32 -28.63 0.69
C ASP A 514 -19.43 -28.55 2.21
N ALA A 515 -18.30 -28.68 2.91
CA ALA A 515 -18.22 -28.49 4.35
C ALA A 515 -18.47 -27.03 4.75
N PHE A 516 -17.98 -26.06 3.97
CA PHE A 516 -18.10 -24.64 4.31
C PHE A 516 -19.45 -24.02 3.90
N PHE A 517 -20.09 -24.59 2.88
CA PHE A 517 -21.33 -24.07 2.30
C PHE A 517 -22.38 -25.18 2.10
N PRO A 518 -22.83 -25.86 3.18
CA PRO A 518 -23.73 -27.01 3.06
C PRO A 518 -25.10 -26.62 2.48
N ASN A 519 -25.59 -25.41 2.78
CA ASN A 519 -26.93 -24.91 2.39
C ASN A 519 -26.89 -23.62 1.54
N GLY A 520 -25.73 -23.28 0.95
CA GLY A 520 -25.49 -21.95 0.35
C GLY A 520 -24.94 -21.98 -1.07
N ARG A 521 -24.97 -20.82 -1.73
CA ARG A 521 -24.37 -20.64 -3.05
C ARG A 521 -22.84 -20.65 -2.92
N LYS A 522 -22.20 -21.70 -3.43
CA LYS A 522 -20.73 -21.84 -3.41
C LYS A 522 -20.09 -20.71 -4.23
N PRO A 523 -19.07 -20.00 -3.72
CA PRO A 523 -18.41 -18.96 -4.48
C PRO A 523 -17.61 -19.55 -5.66
N LEU A 524 -17.44 -18.78 -6.73
CA LEU A 524 -16.65 -19.18 -7.90
C LEU A 524 -15.14 -19.14 -7.57
N GLY A 525 -14.48 -20.30 -7.48
CA GLY A 525 -13.03 -20.42 -7.25
C GLY A 525 -12.64 -21.63 -6.41
N ARG A 526 -11.33 -21.83 -6.18
CA ARG A 526 -10.82 -22.82 -5.21
C ARG A 526 -10.92 -22.22 -3.81
N ILE A 527 -11.89 -22.69 -3.04
CA ILE A 527 -12.13 -22.27 -1.66
C ILE A 527 -12.15 -23.54 -0.79
N PRO A 528 -11.18 -23.70 0.13
CA PRO A 528 -10.18 -22.72 0.53
C PRO A 528 -9.02 -22.66 -0.49
N GLU A 529 -8.02 -21.79 -0.29
CA GLU A 529 -6.81 -21.86 -1.11
C GLU A 529 -6.15 -23.24 -1.01
N LEU A 530 -5.46 -23.67 -2.07
CA LEU A 530 -4.89 -25.02 -2.16
C LEU A 530 -4.00 -25.36 -0.95
N TYR A 531 -3.14 -24.44 -0.52
CA TYR A 531 -2.26 -24.65 0.64
C TYR A 531 -3.01 -24.82 1.97
N VAL A 532 -4.21 -24.22 2.09
CA VAL A 532 -5.08 -24.40 3.27
C VAL A 532 -5.77 -25.76 3.20
N ALA A 533 -6.25 -26.14 2.01
CA ALA A 533 -6.89 -27.43 1.79
C ALA A 533 -5.93 -28.61 2.04
N GLU A 534 -4.70 -28.50 1.52
CA GLU A 534 -3.63 -29.47 1.74
C GLU A 534 -3.22 -29.53 3.21
N GLY A 535 -3.11 -28.38 3.86
CA GLY A 535 -2.84 -28.30 5.29
C GLY A 535 -3.90 -28.98 6.16
N LEU A 536 -5.18 -28.75 5.85
CA LEU A 536 -6.30 -29.42 6.53
C LEU A 536 -6.30 -30.93 6.30
N PHE A 537 -5.96 -31.36 5.09
CA PHE A 537 -5.83 -32.77 4.77
C PHE A 537 -4.69 -33.41 5.58
N SER A 538 -3.49 -32.83 5.57
CA SER A 538 -2.35 -33.34 6.34
C SER A 538 -2.62 -33.39 7.84
N LEU A 539 -3.45 -32.49 8.36
CA LEU A 539 -3.91 -32.58 9.75
C LEU A 539 -4.84 -33.75 9.98
N ALA A 540 -5.78 -33.96 9.08
CA ALA A 540 -6.73 -35.06 9.19
C ALA A 540 -6.10 -36.44 8.87
N ASP A 541 -4.92 -36.46 8.23
CA ASP A 541 -4.14 -37.66 7.90
C ASP A 541 -2.74 -37.63 8.57
N PRO A 542 -2.68 -37.75 9.90
CA PRO A 542 -1.43 -37.59 10.67
C PRO A 542 -0.38 -38.69 10.40
N ASN A 543 -0.81 -39.82 9.83
CA ASN A 543 0.05 -40.98 9.56
C ASN A 543 0.43 -41.07 8.08
N GLU A 544 0.07 -40.05 7.28
CA GLU A 544 0.35 -39.96 5.84
C GLU A 544 -0.12 -41.18 5.05
N VAL A 545 -1.26 -41.77 5.43
CA VAL A 545 -1.83 -42.95 4.76
C VAL A 545 -2.59 -42.58 3.47
N GLY A 546 -2.73 -41.30 3.18
CA GLY A 546 -3.39 -40.75 1.99
C GLY A 546 -4.92 -40.78 2.07
N ILE A 547 -5.48 -41.09 3.23
CA ILE A 547 -6.93 -41.27 3.45
C ILE A 547 -7.36 -40.57 4.74
N VAL A 548 -8.44 -39.80 4.66
CA VAL A 548 -9.12 -39.19 5.80
C VAL A 548 -10.45 -39.91 6.05
N THR A 549 -10.67 -40.33 7.30
CA THR A 549 -11.95 -40.79 7.84
C THR A 549 -12.55 -39.75 8.78
N LYS A 550 -13.85 -39.87 9.08
CA LYS A 550 -14.53 -39.02 10.07
C LYS A 550 -13.80 -39.00 11.41
N GLU A 551 -13.38 -40.17 11.87
CA GLU A 551 -12.63 -40.36 13.11
C GLU A 551 -11.25 -39.67 13.06
N SER A 552 -10.49 -39.86 11.97
CA SER A 552 -9.18 -39.21 11.83
C SER A 552 -9.28 -37.68 11.78
N LEU A 553 -10.34 -37.14 11.18
CA LEU A 553 -10.61 -35.70 11.13
C LEU A 553 -10.97 -35.16 12.52
N THR A 554 -11.87 -35.81 13.25
CA THR A 554 -12.27 -35.35 14.60
C THR A 554 -11.14 -35.49 15.61
N SER A 555 -10.43 -36.63 15.61
CA SER A 555 -9.34 -36.91 16.57
C SER A 555 -8.10 -36.04 16.34
N SER A 556 -7.87 -35.57 15.12
CA SER A 556 -6.76 -34.66 14.82
C SER A 556 -7.01 -33.24 15.32
N PHE A 557 -8.28 -32.86 15.45
CA PHE A 557 -8.68 -31.60 16.06
C PHE A 557 -8.85 -31.69 17.58
N ASP A 558 -8.99 -32.89 18.16
CA ASP A 558 -8.83 -33.06 19.61
C ASP A 558 -7.41 -32.72 20.08
N ARG A 559 -6.38 -32.99 19.26
CA ARG A 559 -5.00 -32.56 19.52
C ARG A 559 -4.78 -31.05 19.46
N LEU A 560 -5.65 -30.28 18.77
CA LEU A 560 -5.66 -28.81 18.86
C LEU A 560 -6.08 -28.33 20.24
N TRP A 561 -7.05 -29.04 20.83
CA TRP A 561 -7.62 -28.72 22.12
C TRP A 561 -6.61 -28.96 23.25
N GLU A 562 -5.83 -30.04 23.15
CA GLU A 562 -4.86 -30.46 24.17
C GLU A 562 -3.54 -29.66 24.14
N ASN A 563 -3.11 -29.15 22.98
CA ASN A 563 -1.88 -28.33 22.85
C ASN A 563 -2.04 -26.87 23.31
N SER A 564 -2.95 -26.59 24.24
CA SER A 564 -3.47 -25.23 24.44
C SER A 564 -2.64 -24.36 25.40
N ALA A 565 -1.77 -23.55 24.80
CA ALA A 565 -1.48 -22.19 25.30
C ALA A 565 -2.65 -21.21 25.07
N PHE A 566 -3.82 -21.70 24.61
CA PHE A 566 -4.89 -20.89 24.01
C PHE A 566 -6.28 -21.09 24.66
N SER A 567 -6.38 -21.89 25.73
CA SER A 567 -7.65 -22.20 26.42
C SER A 567 -7.70 -21.54 27.80
N ASN A 568 -7.83 -20.22 27.86
CA ASN A 568 -8.42 -19.65 29.08
C ASN A 568 -9.89 -20.13 29.12
N SER A 569 -10.23 -20.92 30.14
CA SER A 569 -11.57 -21.45 30.46
C SER A 569 -12.17 -22.59 29.60
N GLY A 570 -11.38 -23.33 28.81
CA GLY A 570 -11.91 -24.51 28.08
C GLY A 570 -12.91 -24.18 26.97
N LYS A 571 -12.82 -22.99 26.37
CA LYS A 571 -13.57 -22.57 25.17
C LYS A 571 -12.64 -21.83 24.21
N LEU A 572 -12.96 -21.84 22.91
CA LEU A 572 -12.20 -21.14 21.87
C LEU A 572 -13.03 -20.00 21.25
N ASN A 573 -12.51 -18.78 21.22
CA ASN A 573 -13.07 -17.69 20.40
C ASN A 573 -12.43 -17.66 19.00
N GLU A 574 -12.92 -16.80 18.11
CA GLU A 574 -12.39 -16.66 16.74
C GLU A 574 -10.85 -16.53 16.70
N HIS A 575 -10.31 -15.73 17.63
CA HIS A 575 -8.89 -15.44 17.70
C HIS A 575 -8.06 -16.65 18.14
N SER A 576 -8.47 -17.34 19.21
CA SER A 576 -7.80 -18.56 19.69
C SER A 576 -7.88 -19.67 18.65
N LEU A 577 -9.01 -19.81 17.97
CA LEU A 577 -9.18 -20.80 16.90
C LEU A 577 -8.30 -20.49 15.70
N MET A 578 -8.24 -19.22 15.29
CA MET A 578 -7.33 -18.76 14.24
C MET A 578 -5.87 -19.07 14.59
N ILE A 579 -5.45 -18.88 15.85
CA ILE A 579 -4.08 -19.20 16.28
C ILE A 579 -3.84 -20.73 16.28
N GLY A 580 -4.78 -21.54 16.79
CA GLY A 580 -4.67 -23.00 16.78
C GLY A 580 -4.58 -23.59 15.37
N LEU A 581 -5.45 -23.14 14.45
CA LEU A 581 -5.37 -23.50 13.04
C LEU A 581 -4.05 -23.07 12.39
N ARG A 582 -3.45 -21.98 12.90
CA ARG A 582 -2.16 -21.47 12.42
C ARG A 582 -0.96 -22.29 12.90
N SER A 583 -0.99 -22.85 14.11
CA SER A 583 0.13 -23.64 14.63
C SER A 583 0.25 -25.02 13.97
N LEU A 584 -0.87 -25.55 13.46
CA LEU A 584 -0.97 -26.94 13.03
C LEU A 584 -0.75 -27.17 11.54
N ILE A 585 -1.14 -26.23 10.68
CA ILE A 585 -0.83 -26.34 9.25
C ILE A 585 0.64 -25.93 9.04
N LYS A 586 1.54 -26.92 9.11
CA LYS A 586 2.91 -26.82 8.60
C LYS A 586 2.86 -26.98 7.07
N GLU A 587 3.78 -26.31 6.36
CA GLU A 587 3.99 -26.59 4.94
C GLU A 587 4.59 -27.99 4.77
#